data_AF-A0ABD2EF79-F1
#
_entry.id   AF-A0ABD2EF79-F1
#
_cell.length_a   1.000
_cell.length_b   1.000
_cell.length_c   1.000
_cell.angle_alpha   90.00
_cell.angle_beta   90.00
_cell.angle_gamma   90.00
#
_symmetry.space_group_name_H-M   'P 1'
#
loop_
_entity.id
_entity.type
_entity.pdbx_description
1 polymer ?
#
loop_
_entity_poly.entity_id
_entity_poly.type
_entity_poly.pdbx_seq_one_letter_code
_entity_poly.pdbx_strand_id
1 'polypeptide(L)'
;KPREYLITLLERLRIAKLTGVAFPFFMDNSNIVAMFEMMDSSNRGTISFVQYKEALQTLGLCTADEVLKDDGRTISLDTFRDEVNRRCQEIWSAF
;
A
#
# COMPACT_ATOMS: atom_id res chain seq x y z
N LYS A 1 3.06 16.32 -14.81
CA LYS A 1 4.18 15.66 -15.54
C LYS A 1 5.00 14.80 -14.57
N PRO A 2 5.66 13.70 -14.99
CA PRO A 2 6.41 12.80 -14.08
C PRO A 2 7.44 13.53 -13.19
N ARG A 3 8.11 14.55 -13.74
CA ARG A 3 9.06 15.38 -12.99
C ARG A 3 8.42 16.16 -11.83
N GLU A 4 7.26 16.76 -12.04
CA GLU A 4 6.55 17.53 -11.00
C GLU A 4 6.06 16.62 -9.87
N TYR A 5 5.60 15.42 -10.23
CA TYR A 5 5.22 14.40 -9.27
C TYR A 5 6.40 14.01 -8.36
N LEU A 6 7.55 13.70 -8.96
CA LEU A 6 8.79 13.38 -8.23
C LEU A 6 9.22 14.51 -7.29
N ILE A 7 9.19 15.76 -7.77
CA ILE A 7 9.54 16.92 -6.93
C ILE A 7 8.60 17.00 -5.73
N THR A 8 7.28 16.93 -5.96
CA THR A 8 6.27 17.00 -4.90
C THR A 8 6.44 15.88 -3.88
N LEU A 9 6.74 14.66 -4.34
CA LEU A 9 6.98 13.51 -3.47
C LEU A 9 8.22 13.71 -2.59
N LEU A 10 9.33 14.18 -3.18
CA LEU A 10 10.57 14.45 -2.45
C LEU A 10 10.41 15.55 -1.41
N GLU A 11 9.63 16.60 -1.71
CA GLU A 11 9.34 17.66 -0.76
C GLU A 11 8.53 17.16 0.45
N ARG A 12 7.51 16.32 0.21
CA ARG A 12 6.74 15.67 1.28
C ARG A 12 7.63 14.79 2.15
N LEU A 13 8.53 14.01 1.53
CA LEU A 13 9.51 13.18 2.25
C LEU A 13 10.47 14.01 3.12
N ARG A 14 10.94 15.14 2.59
CA ARG A 14 11.79 16.06 3.36
C ARG A 14 11.07 16.59 4.60
N ILE A 15 9.83 17.05 4.45
CA ILE A 15 9.04 17.59 5.56
C ILE A 15 8.75 16.49 6.60
N ALA A 16 8.34 15.31 6.14
CA ALA A 16 8.12 14.13 6.96
C ALA A 16 9.34 13.80 7.83
N LYS A 17 10.52 13.72 7.20
CA LYS A 17 11.79 13.44 7.89
C LYS A 17 12.19 14.54 8.89
N LEU A 18 12.00 15.82 8.55
CA LEU A 18 12.42 16.94 9.40
C LEU A 18 11.50 17.12 10.62
N THR A 19 10.22 16.86 10.46
CA THR A 19 9.22 17.16 11.48
C THR A 19 8.88 15.95 12.33
N GLY A 20 9.05 14.72 11.81
CA GLY A 20 8.60 13.49 12.46
C GLY A 20 7.08 13.34 12.56
N VAL A 21 6.31 14.30 12.02
CA VAL A 21 4.85 14.37 12.19
C VAL A 21 4.08 13.97 10.93
N ALA A 22 4.73 13.99 9.76
CA ALA A 22 4.05 13.66 8.51
C ALA A 22 4.42 12.24 8.04
N PHE A 23 3.41 11.38 7.91
CA PHE A 23 3.54 10.14 7.17
C PHE A 23 3.61 10.48 5.66
N PRO A 24 4.70 10.13 4.94
CA PRO A 24 4.75 10.33 3.51
C PRO A 24 3.79 9.32 2.86
N PHE A 25 2.61 9.78 2.48
CA PHE A 25 1.70 9.00 1.64
C PHE A 25 2.38 8.74 0.29
N PHE A 26 3.05 7.59 0.19
CA PHE A 26 3.65 7.09 -1.05
C PHE A 26 2.59 6.60 -2.04
N MET A 27 1.48 6.09 -1.51
CA MET A 27 0.27 5.79 -2.25
C MET A 27 -0.90 6.51 -1.60
N ASP A 28 -1.63 7.29 -2.38
CA ASP A 28 -2.91 7.82 -1.95
C ASP A 28 -4.04 6.81 -2.21
N ASN A 29 -5.24 7.12 -1.73
CA ASN A 29 -6.41 6.25 -1.93
C ASN A 29 -6.67 5.95 -3.42
N SER A 30 -6.36 6.88 -4.33
CA SER A 30 -6.56 6.64 -5.77
C SER A 30 -5.59 5.60 -6.31
N ASN A 31 -4.35 5.59 -5.84
CA ASN A 31 -3.35 4.60 -6.23
C ASN A 31 -3.74 3.19 -5.74
N ILE A 32 -4.20 3.09 -4.49
CA ILE A 32 -4.65 1.83 -3.89
C ILE A 32 -5.88 1.28 -4.64
N VAL A 33 -6.86 2.13 -4.93
CA VAL A 33 -8.06 1.76 -5.69
C VAL A 33 -7.68 1.26 -7.08
N ALA A 34 -6.84 1.99 -7.81
CA ALA A 34 -6.40 1.60 -9.14
C ALA A 34 -5.67 0.24 -9.13
N MET A 35 -4.79 -0.01 -8.15
CA MET A 35 -4.11 -1.29 -8.01
C MET A 35 -5.08 -2.43 -7.72
N PHE A 36 -6.08 -2.20 -6.87
CA PHE A 36 -7.12 -3.19 -6.57
C PHE A 36 -7.93 -3.53 -7.82
N GLU A 37 -8.39 -2.53 -8.57
CA GLU A 37 -9.14 -2.70 -9.82
C GLU A 37 -8.34 -3.47 -10.88
N MET A 38 -7.02 -3.24 -10.95
CA MET A 38 -6.13 -4.01 -11.84
C MET A 38 -6.06 -5.51 -11.47
N MET A 39 -6.21 -5.85 -10.19
CA MET A 39 -6.23 -7.24 -9.72
C MET A 39 -7.62 -7.87 -9.80
N ASP A 40 -8.67 -7.10 -9.53
CA ASP A 40 -10.08 -7.50 -9.68
C ASP A 40 -10.56 -7.35 -11.14
N SER A 41 -9.82 -7.97 -12.07
CA SER A 41 -10.15 -7.91 -13.51
C SER A 41 -11.51 -8.51 -13.87
N SER A 42 -12.10 -9.30 -12.97
CA SER A 42 -13.45 -9.86 -13.11
C SER A 42 -14.55 -8.95 -12.53
N ASN A 43 -14.18 -7.80 -11.97
CA ASN A 43 -15.07 -6.80 -11.36
C ASN A 43 -16.04 -7.41 -10.33
N ARG A 44 -15.52 -8.30 -9.48
CA ARG A 44 -16.28 -9.02 -8.43
C ARG A 44 -16.34 -8.24 -7.12
N GLY A 45 -15.58 -7.15 -6.99
CA GLY A 45 -15.40 -6.39 -5.77
C GLY A 45 -14.45 -7.05 -4.77
N THR A 46 -13.78 -8.15 -5.15
CA THR A 46 -12.89 -8.93 -4.28
C THR A 46 -11.73 -9.54 -5.04
N ILE A 47 -10.56 -9.63 -4.41
CA ILE A 47 -9.38 -10.34 -4.92
C ILE A 47 -9.11 -11.62 -4.11
N SER A 48 -8.36 -12.54 -4.69
CA SER A 48 -7.89 -13.75 -4.00
C SER A 48 -6.78 -13.44 -3.00
N PHE A 49 -6.58 -14.33 -2.02
CA PHE A 49 -5.48 -14.23 -1.07
C PHE A 49 -4.10 -14.21 -1.76
N VAL A 50 -3.93 -14.96 -2.86
CA VAL A 50 -2.68 -14.99 -3.64
C VAL A 50 -2.39 -13.60 -4.23
N GLN A 51 -3.38 -12.95 -4.83
CA GLN A 51 -3.24 -11.60 -5.39
C GLN A 51 -2.93 -10.58 -4.29
N TYR A 52 -3.64 -10.66 -3.17
CA TYR A 52 -3.39 -9.83 -2.00
C TYR A 52 -1.94 -9.96 -1.49
N LYS A 53 -1.44 -11.19 -1.34
CA LYS A 53 -0.07 -11.47 -0.90
C LYS A 53 0.97 -10.90 -1.88
N GLU A 54 0.83 -11.19 -3.16
CA GLU A 54 1.75 -10.71 -4.21
C GLU A 54 1.76 -9.17 -4.28
N ALA A 55 0.61 -8.52 -4.10
CA ALA A 55 0.51 -7.07 -4.03
C ALA A 55 1.34 -6.50 -2.87
N LEU A 56 1.18 -7.02 -1.66
CA LEU A 56 1.94 -6.56 -0.50
C LEU A 56 3.44 -6.79 -0.66
N GLN A 57 3.84 -7.93 -1.23
CA GLN A 57 5.25 -8.22 -1.52
C GLN A 57 5.84 -7.27 -2.57
N THR A 58 5.12 -7.01 -3.65
CA THR A 58 5.53 -6.07 -4.71
C THR A 58 5.70 -4.65 -4.19
N LEU A 59 4.86 -4.25 -3.23
CA LEU A 59 4.93 -2.95 -2.57
C LEU A 59 6.01 -2.87 -1.48
N GLY A 60 6.69 -3.99 -1.17
CA GLY A 60 7.68 -4.04 -0.09
C GLY A 60 7.06 -3.91 1.30
N LEU A 61 5.79 -4.26 1.46
CA LEU A 61 5.03 -4.15 2.71
C LEU A 61 5.06 -5.43 3.56
N CYS A 62 5.76 -6.46 3.09
CA CYS A 62 6.01 -7.68 3.86
C CYS A 62 7.44 -7.71 4.38
N THR A 63 7.64 -8.25 5.58
CA THR A 63 8.99 -8.54 6.08
C THR A 63 9.51 -9.85 5.46
N ALA A 64 10.84 -10.05 5.44
CA ALA A 64 11.47 -11.20 4.77
C ALA A 64 10.99 -12.56 5.30
N ASP A 65 10.66 -12.64 6.59
CA ASP A 65 10.25 -13.87 7.28
C ASP A 65 8.73 -13.94 7.50
N GLU A 66 7.97 -13.01 6.92
CA GLU A 66 6.53 -12.94 7.16
C GLU A 66 5.77 -14.05 6.45
N VAL A 67 5.00 -14.82 7.22
CA VAL A 67 4.05 -15.82 6.71
C VAL A 67 2.64 -15.29 6.88
N LEU A 68 2.09 -14.73 5.79
CA LEU A 68 0.67 -14.38 5.71
C LEU A 68 -0.16 -15.67 5.71
N LYS A 69 -1.20 -15.72 6.55
CA LYS A 69 -2.10 -16.88 6.65
C LYS A 69 -3.34 -16.64 5.80
N ASP A 70 -3.69 -17.64 5.00
CA ASP A 70 -4.94 -17.68 4.26
C ASP A 70 -6.05 -18.23 5.16
N ASP A 71 -7.12 -17.45 5.34
CA ASP A 71 -8.31 -17.86 6.08
C ASP A 71 -9.45 -18.35 5.16
N GLY A 72 -9.16 -18.49 3.86
CA GLY A 72 -10.10 -18.94 2.83
C GLY A 72 -11.08 -17.87 2.38
N ARG A 73 -10.95 -16.63 2.86
CA ARG A 73 -11.83 -15.52 2.47
C ARG A 73 -11.21 -14.70 1.35
N THR A 74 -12.08 -14.15 0.50
CA THR A 74 -11.66 -13.16 -0.49
C THR A 74 -11.48 -11.79 0.15
N ILE A 75 -10.61 -10.97 -0.42
CA ILE A 75 -10.22 -9.68 0.13
C ILE A 75 -10.97 -8.56 -0.59
N SER A 76 -11.68 -7.71 0.16
CA SER A 76 -12.35 -6.53 -0.39
C SER A 76 -11.38 -5.36 -0.55
N LEU A 77 -11.79 -4.33 -1.29
CA LEU A 77 -11.04 -3.09 -1.44
C LEU A 77 -10.75 -2.43 -0.09
N ASP A 78 -11.74 -2.38 0.82
CA ASP A 78 -11.56 -1.77 2.14
C ASP A 78 -10.52 -2.55 2.96
N THR A 79 -10.60 -3.88 2.98
CA THR A 79 -9.62 -4.72 3.68
C THR A 79 -8.21 -4.55 3.09
N PHE A 80 -8.08 -4.49 1.76
CA PHE A 80 -6.80 -4.25 1.11
C PHE A 80 -6.23 -2.87 1.45
N ARG A 81 -7.05 -1.82 1.36
CA ARG A 81 -6.65 -0.44 1.66
C ARG A 81 -6.20 -0.27 3.10
N ASP A 82 -6.98 -0.80 4.04
CA ASP A 82 -6.72 -0.63 5.46
C ASP A 82 -5.41 -1.33 5.85
N GLU A 83 -5.15 -2.51 5.27
CA GLU A 83 -3.90 -3.23 5.50
C GLU A 83 -2.69 -2.51 4.88
N VAL A 84 -2.80 -2.03 3.64
CA VAL A 84 -1.72 -1.26 2.98
C VAL A 84 -1.36 -0.04 3.82
N ASN A 85 -2.36 0.73 4.27
CA ASN A 85 -2.15 1.90 5.11
C ASN A 85 -1.51 1.54 6.46
N ARG A 86 -2.00 0.49 7.13
CA ARG A 86 -1.46 0.01 8.41
C ARG A 86 0.03 -0.34 8.29
N ARG A 87 0.40 -1.16 7.30
CA ARG A 87 1.79 -1.60 7.08
C ARG A 87 2.71 -0.46 6.70
N CYS A 88 2.23 0.42 5.83
CA CYS A 88 2.92 1.65 5.47
C CYS A 88 3.26 2.50 6.70
N GLN A 89 2.29 2.69 7.60
CA GLN A 89 2.49 3.43 8.84
C GLN A 89 3.47 2.74 9.79
N GLU A 90 3.41 1.40 9.91
CA GLU A 90 4.34 0.62 10.74
C GLU A 90 5.78 0.75 10.26
N ILE A 91 6.00 0.61 8.94
CA ILE A 91 7.31 0.79 8.32
C ILE A 91 7.82 2.21 8.59
N TRP A 92 6.98 3.22 8.42
CA TRP A 92 7.36 4.62 8.66
C TRP A 92 7.69 4.89 10.13
N SER A 93 6.93 4.32 11.06
CA SER A 93 7.13 4.50 12.50
C SER A 93 8.42 3.86 13.01
N ALA A 94 9.08 3.02 12.20
CA ALA A 94 10.37 2.41 12.51
C ALA A 94 11.58 3.28 12.09
N PHE A 95 11.37 4.39 11.35
CA PHE A 95 12.40 5.35 10.94
C PHE A 95 12.44 6.59 11.85
#